data_AF-A0A6C0KC19-F1
#
_entry.id   AF-A0A6C0KC19-F1
#
_cell.length_a   1.000
_cell.length_b   1.000
_cell.length_c   1.000
_cell.angle_alpha   90.00
_cell.angle_beta   90.00
_cell.angle_gamma   90.00
#
_symmetry.space_group_name_H-M   'P 1'
#
loop_
_entity.id
_entity.type
_entity.pdbx_description
1 polymer ?
#
loop_
_entity_poly.entity_id
_entity_poly.type
_entity_poly.pdbx_seq_one_letter_code
_entity_poly.pdbx_strand_id
1 'polypeptide(L)'
;MSDAAKIKELETRIKNLEHLVSTLTVQPTKKVKKTKDPDAPKRPPSAYNLFVREMKKQDPKTGMKELGRMWKQDYPDDSDRAEWNDEAAAAKKVYQAQLKAYAVASKMTDDEE
;
A
#
# COMPACT_ATOMS: atom_id res chain seq x y z
N MET A 1 48.63 -22.75 19.87
CA MET A 1 47.16 -22.84 19.67
C MET A 1 46.91 -23.79 18.50
N SER A 2 46.10 -24.83 18.72
CA SER A 2 45.84 -25.89 17.72
C SER A 2 45.23 -25.32 16.44
N ASP A 3 45.64 -25.82 15.28
CA ASP A 3 45.19 -25.33 13.97
C ASP A 3 43.66 -25.38 13.80
N ALA A 4 43.00 -26.32 14.48
CA ALA A 4 41.53 -26.41 14.51
C ALA A 4 40.84 -25.17 15.12
N ALA A 5 41.48 -24.47 16.06
CA ALA A 5 40.92 -23.26 16.66
C ALA A 5 41.00 -22.06 15.70
N LYS A 6 42.08 -21.97 14.91
CA LYS A 6 42.25 -20.93 13.89
C LYS A 6 41.23 -21.09 12.76
N ILE A 7 40.95 -22.34 12.37
CA ILE A 7 39.95 -22.65 11.33
C ILE A 7 38.56 -22.19 11.77
N LYS A 8 38.14 -22.52 13.00
CA LYS A 8 36.83 -22.08 13.54
C LYS A 8 36.70 -20.55 13.61
N GLU A 9 37.79 -19.87 13.95
CA GLU A 9 37.79 -18.41 13.98
C GLU A 9 37.69 -17.81 12.57
N LEU A 10 38.35 -18.40 11.58
CA LEU A 10 38.23 -18.00 10.17
C LEU A 10 36.83 -18.26 9.62
N GLU A 11 36.22 -19.41 9.92
CA GLU A 11 34.83 -19.72 9.54
C GLU A 11 33.85 -18.68 10.11
N THR A 12 34.06 -18.28 11.36
CA THR A 12 33.24 -17.25 12.01
C THR A 12 33.40 -15.88 11.31
N ARG A 13 34.63 -15.52 10.94
CA ARG A 13 34.90 -14.28 10.19
C ARG A 13 34.29 -14.29 8.79
N ILE A 14 34.37 -15.42 8.09
CA ILE A 14 33.75 -15.59 6.76
C ILE A 14 32.23 -15.42 6.87
N LYS A 15 31.59 -16.08 7.84
CA LYS A 15 30.14 -15.97 8.06
C LYS A 15 29.69 -14.53 8.39
N ASN A 16 30.50 -13.81 9.15
CA ASN A 16 30.23 -12.39 9.45
C ASN A 16 30.40 -11.50 8.21
N LEU A 17 31.40 -11.77 7.37
CA LEU A 17 31.60 -11.06 6.11
C LEU A 17 30.47 -11.32 5.12
N GLU A 18 30.01 -12.57 5.00
CA GLU A 18 28.84 -12.93 4.18
C GLU A 18 27.59 -12.17 4.63
N HIS A 19 27.35 -12.11 5.94
CA HIS A 19 26.22 -11.35 6.49
C HIS A 19 26.34 -9.86 6.19
N LEU A 20 27.53 -9.27 6.36
CA LEU A 20 27.77 -7.85 6.07
C LEU A 20 27.50 -7.53 4.60
N VAL A 21 28.01 -8.36 3.67
CA VAL A 21 27.75 -8.20 2.24
C VAL A 21 26.25 -8.33 1.93
N SER A 22 25.55 -9.28 2.55
CA SER A 22 24.09 -9.45 2.39
C SER A 22 23.27 -8.26 2.92
N THR A 23 23.79 -7.49 3.89
CA THR A 23 23.09 -6.28 4.39
C THR A 23 23.39 -5.03 3.56
N LEU A 24 24.49 -5.03 2.80
CA LEU A 24 24.88 -3.92 1.92
C LEU A 24 24.25 -4.01 0.52
N THR A 25 23.73 -5.16 0.12
CA THR A 25 23.01 -5.35 -1.15
C THR A 25 21.62 -4.71 -1.09
N VAL A 26 21.57 -3.44 -1.52
CA VAL A 26 20.38 -2.69 -1.96
C VAL A 26 19.26 -2.64 -0.91
N GLN A 27 19.38 -1.69 0.03
CA GLN A 27 18.16 -1.14 0.63
C GLN A 27 17.35 -0.44 -0.47
N PRO A 28 16.04 -0.74 -0.64
CA PRO A 28 15.23 -0.02 -1.59
C PRO A 28 15.21 1.45 -1.17
N THR A 29 15.77 2.32 -2.02
CA THR A 29 15.71 3.76 -1.81
C THR A 29 14.25 4.15 -1.64
N LYS A 30 13.89 4.70 -0.48
CA LYS A 30 12.54 5.20 -0.24
C LYS A 30 12.26 6.27 -1.31
N LYS A 31 11.45 5.93 -2.32
CA LYS A 31 11.02 6.87 -3.35
C LYS A 31 10.50 8.13 -2.66
N VAL A 32 11.18 9.26 -2.87
CA VAL A 32 10.70 10.57 -2.44
C VAL A 32 9.32 10.74 -3.05
N LYS A 33 8.29 10.85 -2.21
CA LYS A 33 6.92 11.02 -2.68
C LYS A 33 6.86 12.39 -3.34
N LYS A 34 6.63 12.43 -4.65
CA LYS A 34 6.28 13.66 -5.36
C LYS A 34 5.15 14.35 -4.59
N THR A 35 5.28 15.65 -4.36
CA THR A 35 4.20 16.49 -3.82
C THR A 35 2.98 16.26 -4.69
N LYS A 36 1.90 15.75 -4.11
CA LYS A 36 0.64 15.64 -4.83
C LYS A 36 0.11 17.06 -5.02
N ASP A 37 -0.23 17.38 -6.26
CA ASP A 37 -1.01 18.57 -6.58
C ASP A 37 -2.25 18.62 -5.66
N PRO A 38 -2.46 19.72 -4.90
CA PRO A 38 -3.61 19.90 -4.02
C PRO A 38 -4.96 19.82 -4.74
N ASP A 39 -5.01 20.24 -6.00
CA ASP A 39 -6.24 20.33 -6.80
C ASP A 39 -6.55 19.02 -7.55
N ALA A 40 -5.59 18.09 -7.58
CA ALA A 40 -5.81 16.78 -8.19
C ALA A 40 -6.84 15.96 -7.38
N PRO A 41 -7.87 15.39 -8.04
CA PRO A 41 -8.90 14.63 -7.34
C PRO A 41 -8.31 13.42 -6.60
N LYS A 42 -8.85 13.14 -5.42
CA LYS A 42 -8.38 12.04 -4.56
C LYS A 42 -8.90 10.70 -5.08
N ARG A 43 -8.05 9.67 -5.04
CA ARG A 43 -8.41 8.31 -5.47
C ARG A 43 -9.68 7.80 -4.73
N PRO A 44 -10.59 7.12 -5.45
CA PRO A 44 -11.82 6.60 -4.85
C PRO A 44 -11.49 5.42 -3.93
N PRO A 45 -12.30 5.18 -2.88
CA PRO A 45 -12.16 4.00 -2.03
C PRO A 45 -12.51 2.72 -2.81
N SER A 46 -11.84 1.61 -2.49
CA SER A 46 -12.22 0.28 -2.96
C SER A 46 -13.31 -0.32 -2.05
N ALA A 47 -13.94 -1.40 -2.50
CA ALA A 47 -14.93 -2.13 -1.70
C ALA A 47 -14.40 -2.52 -0.31
N TYR A 48 -13.18 -3.05 -0.25
CA TYR A 48 -12.52 -3.36 1.03
C TYR A 48 -12.32 -2.12 1.93
N ASN A 49 -11.99 -0.96 1.37
CA ASN A 49 -11.83 0.26 2.17
C ASN A 49 -13.17 0.74 2.74
N LEU A 50 -14.26 0.57 1.99
CA LEU A 50 -15.61 0.88 2.43
C LEU A 50 -16.04 -0.06 3.56
N PHE A 51 -15.80 -1.36 3.38
CA PHE A 51 -15.99 -2.37 4.43
C PHE A 51 -15.20 -2.04 5.71
N VAL A 52 -13.90 -1.74 5.59
CA VAL A 52 -13.08 -1.35 6.74
C VAL A 52 -13.62 -0.10 7.42
N ARG A 53 -14.07 0.89 6.65
CA ARG A 53 -14.67 2.11 7.20
C ARG A 53 -15.91 1.76 8.01
N GLU A 54 -16.74 0.87 7.50
CA GLU A 54 -17.98 0.46 8.16
C GLU A 54 -17.71 -0.34 9.44
N MET A 55 -16.82 -1.34 9.37
CA MET A 55 -16.46 -2.13 10.54
C MET A 55 -15.75 -1.29 11.61
N LYS A 56 -14.94 -0.30 11.22
CA LYS A 56 -14.33 0.63 12.19
C LYS A 56 -15.31 1.62 12.80
N LYS A 57 -16.46 1.90 12.18
CA LYS A 57 -17.53 2.67 12.83
C LYS A 57 -18.21 1.84 13.91
N GLN A 58 -18.37 0.54 13.66
CA GLN A 58 -19.00 -0.38 14.61
C GLN A 58 -18.05 -0.74 15.76
N ASP A 59 -16.80 -1.12 15.46
CA ASP A 59 -15.75 -1.31 16.44
C ASP A 59 -14.43 -0.64 16.02
N PRO A 60 -14.12 0.54 16.57
CA PRO A 60 -12.87 1.25 16.30
C PRO A 60 -11.61 0.51 16.76
N LYS A 61 -11.73 -0.46 17.68
CA LYS A 61 -10.58 -1.22 18.22
C LYS A 61 -10.20 -2.41 17.35
N THR A 62 -11.05 -2.81 16.40
CA THR A 62 -10.75 -3.93 15.51
C THR A 62 -9.48 -3.63 14.70
N GLY A 63 -8.51 -4.54 14.83
CA GLY A 63 -7.22 -4.44 14.13
C GLY A 63 -7.37 -4.72 12.64
N MET A 64 -6.52 -4.07 11.82
CA MET A 64 -6.57 -4.22 10.36
C MET A 64 -6.33 -5.67 9.89
N LYS A 65 -5.57 -6.47 10.66
CA LYS A 65 -5.37 -7.90 10.39
C LYS A 65 -6.67 -8.69 10.53
N GLU A 66 -7.50 -8.31 11.49
CA GLU A 66 -8.78 -8.99 11.74
C GLU A 66 -9.80 -8.66 10.68
N LEU A 67 -9.90 -7.38 10.30
CA LEU A 67 -10.73 -6.96 9.16
C LEU A 67 -10.34 -7.68 7.86
N GLY A 68 -9.04 -7.87 7.63
CA GLY A 68 -8.56 -8.63 6.47
C GLY A 68 -8.89 -10.12 6.52
N ARG A 69 -9.00 -10.71 7.72
CA ARG A 69 -9.49 -12.09 7.89
C ARG A 69 -10.98 -12.19 7.65
N MET A 70 -11.75 -11.33 8.32
CA MET A 70 -13.21 -11.22 8.18
C MET A 70 -13.63 -11.06 6.71
N TRP A 71 -12.97 -10.16 5.97
CA TRP A 71 -13.23 -9.97 4.53
C TRP A 71 -13.04 -11.25 3.68
N LYS A 72 -12.07 -12.10 4.04
CA LYS A 72 -11.76 -13.32 3.28
C LYS A 72 -12.61 -14.51 3.72
N GLN A 73 -12.97 -14.59 5.00
CA GLN A 73 -13.64 -15.74 5.60
C GLN A 73 -15.16 -15.56 5.63
N ASP A 74 -15.65 -14.39 6.02
CA ASP A 74 -17.07 -14.14 6.27
C ASP A 74 -17.78 -13.64 5.01
N TYR A 75 -17.03 -13.05 4.08
CA TYR A 75 -17.52 -12.57 2.80
C TYR A 75 -16.72 -13.21 1.66
N PRO A 76 -16.68 -14.53 1.48
CA PRO A 76 -15.84 -15.16 0.46
C PRO A 76 -16.31 -14.82 -0.96
N ASP A 77 -17.62 -14.68 -1.15
CA ASP A 77 -18.28 -14.50 -2.43
C ASP A 77 -18.47 -13.02 -2.78
N ASP A 78 -18.51 -12.73 -4.08
CA ASP A 78 -18.72 -11.36 -4.58
C ASP A 78 -20.15 -10.86 -4.35
N SER A 79 -21.12 -11.76 -4.16
CA SER A 79 -22.50 -11.42 -3.81
C SER A 79 -22.59 -10.77 -2.43
N ASP A 80 -21.87 -11.32 -1.45
CA ASP A 80 -21.88 -10.79 -0.08
C ASP A 80 -21.16 -9.45 0.01
N ARG A 81 -20.31 -9.17 -0.99
CA ARG A 81 -19.59 -7.92 -1.15
C ARG A 81 -20.26 -6.95 -2.13
N ALA A 82 -21.42 -7.31 -2.69
CA ALA A 82 -22.07 -6.57 -3.76
C ALA A 82 -22.33 -5.11 -3.38
N GLU A 83 -22.80 -4.86 -2.15
CA GLU A 83 -23.06 -3.51 -1.65
C GLU A 83 -21.79 -2.62 -1.70
N TRP A 84 -20.67 -3.12 -1.17
CA TRP A 84 -19.41 -2.37 -1.20
C TRP A 84 -18.79 -2.30 -2.61
N ASN A 85 -19.02 -3.31 -3.45
CA ASN A 85 -18.57 -3.32 -4.84
C ASN A 85 -19.32 -2.26 -5.67
N ASP A 86 -20.63 -2.14 -5.48
CA ASP A 86 -21.48 -1.15 -6.14
C ASP A 86 -21.15 0.27 -5.68
N GLU A 87 -20.98 0.49 -4.37
CA GLU A 87 -20.55 1.79 -3.84
C GLU A 87 -19.14 2.16 -4.35
N ALA A 88 -18.21 1.21 -4.40
CA ALA A 88 -16.88 1.43 -4.97
C ALA A 88 -16.95 1.74 -6.48
N ALA A 89 -17.82 1.07 -7.23
CA ALA A 89 -18.04 1.33 -8.65
C ALA A 89 -18.65 2.72 -8.88
N ALA A 90 -19.61 3.13 -8.06
CA ALA A 90 -20.19 4.47 -8.10
C ALA A 90 -19.13 5.55 -7.79
N ALA A 91 -18.36 5.36 -6.71
CA ALA A 91 -17.27 6.26 -6.34
C ALA A 91 -16.21 6.38 -7.45
N LYS A 92 -15.90 5.27 -8.14
CA LYS A 92 -14.99 5.27 -9.29
C LYS A 92 -15.53 6.09 -10.46
N LYS A 93 -16.84 6.01 -10.75
CA LYS A 93 -17.47 6.83 -11.80
C LYS A 93 -17.37 8.32 -11.47
N VAL A 94 -17.66 8.70 -10.23
CA VAL A 94 -17.52 10.10 -9.76
C VAL A 94 -16.09 10.59 -9.90
N TYR A 95 -15.11 9.79 -9.45
CA TYR A 95 -13.70 10.12 -9.58
C TYR A 95 -13.27 10.30 -11.04
N GLN A 96 -13.75 9.43 -11.95
CA GLN A 96 -13.44 9.56 -13.38
C GLN A 96 -14.00 10.85 -13.98
N ALA A 97 -15.19 11.29 -13.57
CA ALA A 97 -15.75 12.57 -13.99
C ALA A 97 -14.92 13.75 -13.45
N GLN A 98 -14.55 13.71 -12.17
CA GLN A 98 -13.69 14.73 -11.55
C GLN A 98 -12.30 14.79 -12.20
N LEU A 99 -11.71 13.64 -12.52
CA LEU A 99 -10.41 13.56 -13.17
C LEU A 99 -10.45 14.17 -14.58
N LYS A 100 -11.54 13.95 -15.33
CA LYS A 100 -11.74 14.60 -16.63
C LYS A 100 -11.86 16.11 -16.50
N ALA A 101 -12.64 16.59 -15.53
CA ALA A 101 -12.79 18.02 -15.26
C ALA A 101 -11.45 18.67 -14.86
N TYR A 102 -10.69 18.01 -13.97
CA TYR A 102 -9.35 18.45 -13.57
C TYR A 102 -8.37 18.46 -14.74
N ALA A 103 -8.39 17.44 -15.61
CA ALA A 103 -7.52 17.40 -16.79
C ALA A 103 -7.81 18.55 -17.77
N VAL A 104 -9.09 18.95 -17.91
CA VAL A 104 -9.46 20.14 -18.70
C VAL A 104 -9.01 21.43 -18.02
N ALA A 105 -9.26 21.56 -16.73
CA ALA A 105 -8.86 22.75 -15.95
C ALA A 105 -7.34 22.95 -15.95
N SER A 106 -6.58 21.89 -15.67
CA SER A 106 -5.11 21.90 -15.69
C SER A 106 -4.57 22.33 -17.05
N LYS A 107 -5.19 21.89 -18.16
CA LYS A 107 -4.77 22.27 -19.51
C LYS A 107 -5.07 23.75 -19.82
N MET A 108 -6.13 24.33 -19.24
CA MET A 108 -6.45 25.76 -19.43
C MET A 108 -5.48 26.68 -18.67
N THR A 109 -5.00 26.27 -17.50
CA THR A 109 -4.01 27.04 -16.74
C THR A 109 -2.61 27.10 -17.37
N ASP A 110 -2.25 26.17 -18.26
CA ASP A 110 -0.97 26.19 -18.98
C ASP A 110 -0.97 27.10 -20.24
N ASP A 111 -2.15 27.54 -20.72
CA ASP A 111 -2.30 28.37 -21.95
C ASP A 111 -2.46 29.87 -21.64
N GLU A 112 -2.55 30.28 -20.36
CA GLU A 112 -2.68 31.68 -19.92
C GLU A 112 -1.41 32.28 -19.26
N GLU A 113 -0.25 31.62 -19.36
CA GLU A 113 1.07 32.18 -19.00
C GLU A 113 1.98 32.33 -20.23
#